data_AF-A0A524HU59-F1
#
_entry.id   AF-A0A524HU59-F1
#
_cell.length_a   1.000
_cell.length_b   1.000
_cell.length_c   1.000
_cell.angle_alpha   90.00
_cell.angle_beta   90.00
_cell.angle_gamma   90.00
#
_symmetry.space_group_name_H-M   'P 1'
#
loop_
_entity.id
_entity.type
_entity.pdbx_description
1 polymer ?
#
loop_
_entity_poly.entity_id
_entity_poly.type
_entity_poly.pdbx_seq_one_letter_code
_entity_poly.pdbx_strand_id
1 'polypeptide(L)'
;MKLNEIKDNAGARKRKTRVGRGSSSGLGKTSGRGVKGQKARKGVAIHGFEGGQMPLYMRLPKRGFKNNFANDFAVVNLDRLQAAVEAGSLKEGEIITDQMLRDAGLAGRSRDGVLILWRGELKAKLTLKVAGAYKGAIDAVAKAGGSLETVFVKKEHTNKSGEPGKRQKRRQDSAEKRAKANAG
;
A
#
# COMPACT_ATOMS: atom_id res chain seq x y z
N MET A 1 19.88 -12.34 -35.89
CA MET A 1 19.12 -13.35 -35.12
C MET A 1 18.11 -13.98 -36.06
N LYS A 2 18.17 -15.30 -36.28
CA LYS A 2 17.18 -15.99 -37.11
C LYS A 2 15.95 -16.35 -36.28
N LEU A 3 14.76 -16.27 -36.87
CA LEU A 3 13.49 -16.46 -36.15
C LEU A 3 13.37 -17.84 -35.47
N ASN A 4 14.05 -18.85 -36.02
CA ASN A 4 14.03 -20.25 -35.57
C ASN A 4 14.98 -20.56 -34.38
N GLU A 5 15.87 -19.64 -34.02
CA GLU A 5 16.88 -19.84 -32.97
C GLU A 5 16.53 -19.11 -31.67
N ILE A 6 15.37 -18.43 -31.64
CA ILE A 6 14.88 -17.71 -30.46
C ILE A 6 14.36 -18.72 -29.43
N LYS A 7 14.97 -18.72 -28.25
CA LYS A 7 14.55 -19.53 -27.10
C LYS A 7 14.57 -18.69 -25.83
N ASP A 8 13.67 -19.02 -24.89
CA ASP A 8 13.67 -18.40 -23.57
C ASP A 8 14.93 -18.79 -22.76
N ASN A 9 15.26 -18.00 -21.74
CA ASN A 9 16.30 -18.34 -20.76
C ASN A 9 15.98 -19.67 -20.09
N ALA A 10 17.03 -20.45 -19.78
CA ALA A 10 16.88 -21.73 -19.11
C ALA A 10 16.10 -21.56 -17.79
N GLY A 11 15.01 -22.32 -17.62
CA GLY A 11 14.16 -22.27 -16.43
C GLY A 11 12.99 -21.27 -16.49
N ALA A 12 12.91 -20.41 -17.51
CA ALA A 12 11.79 -19.48 -17.67
C ALA A 12 10.43 -20.19 -17.83
N ARG A 13 10.42 -21.36 -18.49
CA ARG A 13 9.25 -22.22 -18.61
C ARG A 13 9.52 -23.61 -18.07
N LYS A 14 8.67 -24.07 -17.16
CA LYS A 14 8.63 -25.47 -16.69
C LYS A 14 7.56 -26.23 -17.48
N ARG A 15 7.87 -27.46 -17.89
CA ARG A 15 6.89 -28.34 -18.55
C ARG A 15 5.79 -28.69 -17.54
N LYS A 16 4.53 -28.48 -17.91
CA LYS A 16 3.38 -28.88 -17.08
C LYS A 16 3.30 -30.40 -17.00
N THR A 17 3.13 -30.93 -15.80
CA THR A 17 2.90 -32.36 -15.60
C THR A 17 1.54 -32.76 -16.17
N ARG A 18 1.53 -33.69 -17.13
CA ARG A 18 0.31 -34.23 -17.74
C ARG A 18 -0.10 -35.49 -16.98
N VAL A 19 -1.17 -35.39 -16.20
CA VAL A 19 -1.71 -36.50 -15.41
C VAL A 19 -2.49 -37.49 -16.29
N GLY A 20 -2.59 -38.75 -15.86
CA GLY A 20 -3.39 -39.78 -16.54
C GLY A 20 -2.78 -40.34 -17.83
N ARG A 21 -1.45 -40.22 -18.01
CA ARG A 21 -0.73 -40.64 -19.23
C ARG A 21 0.20 -41.83 -18.99
N GLY A 22 -0.39 -42.97 -18.59
CA GLY A 22 0.34 -44.23 -18.37
C GLY A 22 1.07 -44.33 -17.03
N SER A 23 1.36 -45.55 -16.58
CA SER A 23 1.95 -45.84 -15.26
C SER A 23 3.37 -45.28 -15.10
N SER A 24 4.19 -45.35 -16.15
CA SER A 24 5.58 -44.86 -16.16
C SER A 24 5.70 -43.34 -15.85
N SER A 25 4.64 -42.56 -16.12
CA SER A 25 4.61 -41.12 -15.82
C SER A 25 4.58 -40.77 -14.32
N GLY A 26 4.45 -41.76 -13.42
CA GLY A 26 4.29 -41.57 -11.97
C GLY A 26 2.90 -41.06 -11.54
N LEU A 27 2.12 -40.46 -12.46
CA LEU A 27 0.78 -39.93 -12.23
C LEU A 27 -0.26 -40.56 -13.17
N GLY A 28 -0.06 -41.83 -13.53
CA GLY A 28 -0.95 -42.57 -14.42
C GLY A 28 -2.26 -42.99 -13.75
N LYS A 29 -2.21 -44.02 -12.91
CA LYS A 29 -3.39 -44.76 -12.43
C LYS A 29 -4.40 -43.89 -11.67
N THR A 30 -3.93 -42.99 -10.82
CA THR A 30 -4.78 -42.15 -9.94
C THR A 30 -4.69 -40.67 -10.26
N SER A 31 -3.88 -40.28 -11.26
CA SER A 31 -3.67 -38.86 -11.62
C SER A 31 -3.30 -37.96 -10.43
N GLY A 32 -2.64 -38.52 -9.42
CA GLY A 32 -2.23 -37.79 -8.19
C GLY A 32 -3.37 -37.55 -7.19
N ARG A 33 -4.55 -38.14 -7.38
CA ARG A 33 -5.73 -37.91 -6.52
C ARG A 33 -5.93 -38.92 -5.39
N GLY A 34 -5.10 -39.97 -5.34
CA GLY A 34 -5.26 -41.08 -4.39
C GLY A 34 -6.34 -42.08 -4.79
N VAL A 35 -6.85 -42.84 -3.82
CA VAL A 35 -7.81 -43.95 -4.01
C VAL A 35 -9.26 -43.43 -3.86
N LYS A 36 -10.23 -44.25 -3.45
CA LYS A 36 -11.68 -43.96 -3.46
C LYS A 36 -12.11 -43.02 -2.33
N GLY A 37 -11.56 -41.80 -2.29
CA GLY A 37 -11.95 -40.75 -1.34
C GLY A 37 -12.81 -39.66 -1.98
N GLN A 38 -13.39 -38.78 -1.16
CA GLN A 38 -14.25 -37.68 -1.60
C GLN A 38 -13.54 -36.74 -2.61
N LYS A 39 -12.27 -36.39 -2.35
CA LYS A 39 -11.42 -35.55 -3.22
C LYS A 39 -10.97 -36.22 -4.53
N ALA A 40 -11.13 -37.54 -4.65
CA ALA A 40 -10.75 -38.26 -5.86
C ALA A 40 -11.74 -38.03 -7.01
N ARG A 41 -12.98 -37.62 -6.70
CA ARG A 41 -14.05 -37.37 -7.68
C ARG A 41 -14.08 -35.90 -8.13
N LYS A 42 -14.85 -35.61 -9.17
CA LYS A 42 -15.09 -34.25 -9.67
C LYS A 42 -16.08 -33.53 -8.73
N GLY A 43 -15.93 -32.21 -8.59
CA GLY A 43 -16.93 -31.36 -7.95
C GLY A 43 -16.77 -31.14 -6.45
N VAL A 44 -15.81 -31.82 -5.80
CA VAL A 44 -15.58 -31.65 -4.36
C VAL A 44 -14.37 -30.76 -4.13
N ALA A 45 -14.60 -29.60 -3.53
CA ALA A 45 -13.56 -28.68 -3.08
C ALA A 45 -13.71 -28.46 -1.57
N ILE A 46 -12.84 -29.10 -0.79
CA ILE A 46 -12.82 -28.99 0.67
C ILE A 46 -11.92 -27.81 1.03
N HIS A 47 -12.43 -26.59 0.85
CA HIS A 47 -11.73 -25.36 1.23
C HIS A 47 -12.27 -24.87 2.58
N GLY A 48 -11.52 -25.10 3.66
CA GLY A 48 -11.87 -24.63 5.00
C GLY A 48 -12.88 -25.49 5.78
N PHE A 49 -13.22 -26.70 5.30
CA PHE A 49 -14.04 -27.65 6.05
C PHE A 49 -13.16 -28.47 7.01
N GLU A 50 -13.51 -28.43 8.30
CA GLU A 50 -12.76 -29.04 9.41
C GLU A 50 -13.43 -30.35 9.90
N GLY A 51 -14.02 -31.14 9.01
CA GLY A 51 -14.56 -32.46 9.36
C GLY A 51 -15.85 -32.44 10.20
N GLY A 52 -16.63 -31.35 10.14
CA GLY A 52 -17.86 -31.17 10.93
C GLY A 52 -17.65 -30.42 12.25
N GLN A 53 -16.39 -30.14 12.62
CA GLN A 53 -16.08 -29.22 13.71
C GLN A 53 -16.46 -27.78 13.31
N MET A 54 -16.87 -26.95 14.28
CA MET A 54 -17.15 -25.52 14.01
C MET A 54 -15.91 -24.85 13.39
N PRO A 55 -15.96 -24.28 12.17
CA PRO A 55 -14.75 -23.75 11.52
C PRO A 55 -14.05 -22.64 12.32
N LEU A 56 -12.72 -22.50 12.16
CA LEU A 56 -11.91 -21.51 12.88
C LEU A 56 -12.44 -20.07 12.77
N TYR A 57 -12.92 -19.68 11.60
CA TYR A 57 -13.48 -18.33 11.36
C TYR A 57 -14.80 -18.06 12.10
N MET A 58 -15.45 -19.10 12.61
CA MET A 58 -16.63 -18.99 13.49
C MET A 58 -16.26 -19.07 14.97
N ARG A 59 -15.22 -19.83 15.33
CA ARG A 59 -14.75 -19.94 16.72
C ARG A 59 -14.15 -18.63 17.23
N LEU A 60 -13.37 -17.95 16.38
CA LEU A 60 -12.72 -16.70 16.74
C LEU A 60 -13.72 -15.54 16.72
N PRO A 61 -13.72 -14.65 17.74
CA PRO A 61 -14.56 -13.47 17.71
C PRO A 61 -14.11 -12.53 16.58
N LYS A 62 -15.08 -11.88 15.93
CA LYS A 62 -14.78 -10.79 15.00
C LYS A 62 -14.26 -9.61 15.82
N ARG A 63 -13.04 -9.16 15.56
CA ARG A 63 -12.41 -8.05 16.28
C ARG A 63 -12.19 -6.85 15.37
N GLY A 64 -12.42 -5.66 15.94
CA GLY A 64 -12.16 -4.38 15.29
C GLY A 64 -13.18 -4.00 14.23
N PHE A 65 -12.86 -2.91 13.52
CA PHE A 65 -13.61 -2.41 12.38
C PHE A 65 -12.62 -1.82 11.37
N LYS A 66 -13.02 -1.75 10.09
CA LYS A 66 -12.21 -1.07 9.07
C LYS A 66 -12.50 0.43 9.12
N ASN A 67 -11.51 1.24 9.49
CA ASN A 67 -11.63 2.70 9.46
C ASN A 67 -11.54 3.21 8.01
N ASN A 68 -12.68 3.58 7.42
CA ASN A 68 -12.74 4.15 6.07
C ASN A 68 -12.21 5.59 5.98
N PHE A 69 -11.97 6.24 7.12
CA PHE A 69 -11.43 7.60 7.21
C PHE A 69 -9.94 7.61 7.57
N ALA A 70 -9.28 6.45 7.58
CA ALA A 70 -7.84 6.38 7.76
C ALA A 70 -7.14 7.04 6.56
N ASN A 71 -6.19 7.92 6.85
CA ASN A 71 -5.35 8.53 5.83
C ASN A 71 -4.37 7.49 5.27
N ASP A 72 -4.12 7.57 3.97
CA ASP A 72 -3.21 6.72 3.20
C ASP A 72 -2.06 7.59 2.68
N PHE A 73 -0.95 7.60 3.44
CA PHE A 73 0.27 8.33 3.11
C PHE A 73 1.31 7.42 2.46
N ALA A 74 2.07 7.97 1.52
CA ALA A 74 3.30 7.34 1.03
C ALA A 74 4.39 7.61 2.06
N VAL A 75 5.02 6.55 2.55
CA VAL A 75 6.04 6.68 3.60
C VAL A 75 7.43 6.81 2.98
N VAL A 76 8.17 7.85 3.39
CA VAL A 76 9.56 8.07 2.99
C VAL A 76 10.43 8.23 4.24
N ASN A 77 11.58 7.58 4.25
CA ASN A 77 12.55 7.61 5.35
C ASN A 77 13.72 8.54 5.00
N LEU A 78 14.45 9.00 6.02
CA LEU A 78 15.63 9.88 5.84
C LEU A 78 16.76 9.19 5.07
N ASP A 79 16.99 7.89 5.30
CA ASP A 79 17.99 7.08 4.58
C ASP A 79 17.84 7.18 3.05
N ARG A 80 16.60 7.11 2.55
CA ARG A 80 16.27 7.22 1.13
C ARG A 80 16.46 8.62 0.59
N LEU A 81 16.15 9.64 1.39
CA LEU A 81 16.39 11.03 1.00
C LEU A 81 17.89 11.30 0.85
N GLN A 82 18.69 10.82 1.81
CA GLN A 82 20.14 10.93 1.74
C GLN A 82 20.71 10.22 0.49
N ALA A 83 20.31 8.98 0.24
CA ALA A 83 20.74 8.24 -0.96
C ALA A 83 20.32 8.93 -2.26
N ALA A 84 19.16 9.60 -2.28
CA ALA A 84 18.68 10.33 -3.44
C ALA A 84 19.46 11.62 -3.70
N VAL A 85 19.95 12.28 -2.64
CA VAL A 85 20.86 13.44 -2.77
C VAL A 85 22.21 12.97 -3.31
N GLU A 86 22.75 11.87 -2.78
CA GLU A 86 24.02 11.29 -3.25
C GLU A 86 23.95 10.82 -4.71
N ALA A 87 22.81 10.29 -5.15
CA ALA A 87 22.55 9.92 -6.53
C ALA A 87 22.29 11.13 -7.46
N GLY A 88 22.18 12.35 -6.92
CA GLY A 88 21.89 13.57 -7.68
C GLY A 88 20.43 13.72 -8.13
N SER A 89 19.54 12.83 -7.67
CA SER A 89 18.10 12.89 -7.95
C SER A 89 17.40 14.01 -7.17
N LEU A 90 17.96 14.42 -6.04
CA LEU A 90 17.53 15.58 -5.25
C LEU A 90 18.70 16.55 -5.08
N LYS A 91 18.44 17.85 -5.23
CA LYS A 91 19.44 18.89 -5.05
C LYS A 91 19.24 19.63 -3.73
N GLU A 92 20.35 19.95 -3.08
CA GLU A 92 20.35 20.85 -1.92
C GLU A 92 19.96 22.26 -2.35
N GLY A 93 19.05 22.90 -1.59
CA GLY A 93 18.59 24.27 -1.85
C GLY A 93 17.24 24.39 -2.55
N GLU A 94 16.71 23.33 -3.14
CA GLU A 94 15.34 23.32 -3.69
C GLU A 94 14.31 22.97 -2.61
N ILE A 95 13.09 23.50 -2.77
CA ILE A 95 11.95 23.14 -1.92
C ILE A 95 11.38 21.82 -2.43
N ILE A 96 11.70 20.74 -1.74
CA ILE A 96 11.27 19.39 -2.12
C ILE A 96 9.80 19.22 -1.73
N THR A 97 8.93 19.12 -2.73
CA THR A 97 7.49 18.90 -2.57
C THR A 97 7.10 17.42 -2.70
N ASP A 98 5.89 17.09 -2.26
CA ASP A 98 5.27 15.76 -2.48
C ASP A 98 5.30 15.29 -3.94
N GLN A 99 5.17 16.21 -4.91
CA GLN A 99 5.23 15.88 -6.33
C GLN A 99 6.65 15.54 -6.76
N MET A 100 7.64 16.34 -6.36
CA MET A 100 9.05 16.08 -6.67
C MET A 100 9.52 14.72 -6.10
N LEU A 101 9.08 14.36 -4.90
CA LEU A 101 9.39 13.05 -4.32
C LEU A 101 8.78 11.88 -5.10
N ARG A 102 7.64 12.08 -5.76
CA ARG A 102 7.01 11.07 -6.62
C ARG A 102 7.69 10.98 -7.97
N ASP A 103 8.02 12.12 -8.57
CA ASP A 103 8.69 12.19 -9.87
C ASP A 103 10.12 11.61 -9.78
N ALA A 104 10.80 11.82 -8.65
CA ALA A 104 12.08 11.19 -8.32
C ALA A 104 11.97 9.68 -7.98
N GLY A 105 10.76 9.11 -7.95
CA GLY A 105 10.52 7.70 -7.66
C GLY A 105 10.69 7.30 -6.18
N LEU A 106 10.81 8.28 -5.27
CA LEU A 106 11.02 8.03 -3.83
C LEU A 106 9.72 7.73 -3.09
N ALA A 107 8.62 8.31 -3.55
CA ALA A 107 7.29 8.11 -2.98
C ALA A 107 6.37 7.36 -3.96
N GLY A 108 5.66 6.36 -3.46
CA GLY A 108 4.63 5.65 -4.21
C GLY A 108 3.34 6.45 -4.38
N ARG A 109 2.37 5.86 -5.08
CA ARG A 109 1.04 6.44 -5.22
C ARG A 109 0.31 6.40 -3.87
N SER A 110 -0.02 7.57 -3.33
CA SER A 110 -0.80 7.74 -2.11
C SER A 110 -1.96 8.71 -2.31
N ARG A 111 -3.02 8.56 -1.51
CA ARG A 111 -4.20 9.44 -1.56
C ARG A 111 -3.97 10.75 -0.82
N ASP A 112 -3.24 10.68 0.29
CA ASP A 112 -3.15 11.76 1.27
C ASP A 112 -1.76 12.42 1.33
N GLY A 113 -0.87 12.11 0.39
CA GLY A 113 0.45 12.76 0.25
C GLY A 113 1.60 11.94 0.84
N VAL A 114 2.72 12.59 1.17
CA VAL A 114 3.93 11.94 1.69
C VAL A 114 4.12 12.18 3.18
N LEU A 115 4.49 11.12 3.91
CA LEU A 115 4.78 11.14 5.35
C LEU A 115 6.25 10.78 5.58
N ILE A 116 6.99 11.66 6.25
CA ILE A 116 8.41 11.47 6.54
C ILE A 116 8.62 10.79 7.90
N LEU A 117 9.47 9.76 7.90
CA LEU A 117 9.92 9.00 9.07
C LEU A 117 11.42 9.17 9.32
N TRP A 118 11.84 8.96 10.57
CA TRP A 118 13.19 9.28 11.08
C TRP A 118 14.22 8.16 10.93
N ARG A 119 13.94 7.14 10.12
CA ARG A 119 14.87 6.01 9.98
C ARG A 119 16.08 6.41 9.14
N GLY A 120 17.27 6.22 9.72
CA GLY A 120 18.56 6.56 9.11
C GLY A 120 19.03 7.96 9.46
N GLU A 121 20.17 8.35 8.92
CA GLU A 121 20.78 9.67 9.12
C GLU A 121 20.64 10.51 7.86
N LEU A 122 20.33 11.80 8.05
CA LEU A 122 20.35 12.80 6.99
C LEU A 122 21.51 13.75 7.27
N LYS A 123 22.42 13.90 6.32
CA LYS A 123 23.55 14.85 6.38
C LYS A 123 23.30 16.06 5.47
N ALA A 124 22.53 15.85 4.41
CA ALA A 124 22.18 16.88 3.44
C ALA A 124 21.21 17.93 4.04
N LYS A 125 21.41 19.20 3.64
CA LYS A 125 20.52 20.30 4.01
C LYS A 125 19.32 20.33 3.08
N LEU A 126 18.18 19.81 3.54
CA LEU A 126 16.96 19.71 2.75
C LEU A 126 15.83 20.59 3.31
N THR A 127 15.13 21.26 2.39
CA THR A 127 13.90 22.01 2.68
C THR A 127 12.73 21.18 2.17
N LEU A 128 11.95 20.58 3.06
CA LEU A 128 10.90 19.61 2.73
C LEU A 128 9.51 20.23 2.97
N LYS A 129 8.64 20.19 1.97
CA LYS A 129 7.21 20.54 2.06
C LYS A 129 6.37 19.31 1.79
N VAL A 130 5.95 18.64 2.86
CA VAL A 130 5.27 17.34 2.78
C VAL A 130 3.95 17.31 3.53
N ALA A 131 3.10 16.33 3.25
CA ALA A 131 1.82 16.19 3.93
C ALA A 131 1.95 15.92 5.44
N GLY A 132 3.02 15.26 5.89
CA GLY A 132 3.29 15.10 7.32
C GLY A 132 4.69 14.63 7.62
N ALA A 133 5.09 14.77 8.89
CA ALA A 133 6.32 14.19 9.42
C ALA A 133 6.16 13.81 10.88
N TYR A 134 6.90 12.78 11.30
CA TYR A 134 6.99 12.43 12.72
C TYR A 134 8.00 13.32 13.44
N LYS A 135 7.81 13.47 14.76
CA LYS A 135 8.65 14.33 15.60
C LYS A 135 10.15 14.03 15.45
N GLY A 136 10.54 12.76 15.51
CA GLY A 136 11.94 12.37 15.34
C GLY A 136 12.53 12.75 13.97
N ALA A 137 11.70 12.85 12.93
CA ALA A 137 12.16 13.23 11.60
C ALA A 137 12.36 14.74 11.50
N ILE A 138 11.46 15.52 12.11
CA ILE A 138 11.59 16.97 12.23
C ILE A 138 12.89 17.31 12.97
N ASP A 139 13.15 16.63 14.10
CA ASP A 139 14.36 16.84 14.90
C ASP A 139 15.63 16.48 14.13
N ALA A 140 15.62 15.37 13.37
CA ALA A 140 16.77 14.94 12.57
C ALA A 140 17.05 15.88 11.37
N VAL A 141 16.00 16.37 10.70
CA VAL A 141 16.14 17.34 9.59
C VAL A 141 16.65 18.68 10.12
N ALA A 142 16.15 19.13 11.28
CA ALA A 142 16.65 20.34 11.94
C ALA A 142 18.12 20.22 12.34
N LYS A 143 18.55 19.04 12.85
CA LYS A 143 19.97 18.76 13.16
C LYS A 143 20.87 18.81 11.92
N ALA A 144 20.37 18.40 10.76
CA ALA A 144 21.09 18.51 9.50
C ALA A 144 21.15 19.97 8.98
N GLY A 145 20.43 20.90 9.60
CA GLY A 145 20.33 22.30 9.17
C GLY A 145 19.32 22.54 8.06
N GLY A 146 18.38 21.60 7.86
CA GLY A 146 17.26 21.73 6.93
C GLY A 146 15.99 22.27 7.61
N SER A 147 14.91 22.42 6.83
CA SER A 147 13.59 22.81 7.32
C SER A 147 12.51 21.86 6.80
N LEU A 148 11.50 21.59 7.63
CA LEU A 148 10.39 20.70 7.29
C LEU A 148 9.07 21.40 7.60
N GLU A 149 8.31 21.72 6.55
CA GLU A 149 6.97 22.28 6.64
C GLU A 149 5.93 21.20 6.31
N THR A 150 4.90 21.08 7.17
CA THR A 150 3.80 20.14 6.98
C THR A 150 2.58 20.83 6.38
N VAL A 151 2.19 20.43 5.17
CA VAL A 151 1.01 20.95 4.47
C VAL A 151 0.03 19.81 4.23
N PHE A 152 -0.82 19.53 5.22
CA PHE A 152 -1.88 18.55 5.08
C PHE A 152 -3.21 19.22 4.72
N VAL A 153 -3.69 18.99 3.50
CA VAL A 153 -5.04 19.38 3.10
C VAL A 153 -5.88 18.13 2.97
N LYS A 154 -6.83 17.94 3.90
CA LYS A 154 -7.79 16.84 3.81
C LYS A 154 -8.66 17.05 2.58
N LYS A 155 -8.62 16.11 1.64
CA LYS A 155 -9.40 16.22 0.41
C LYS A 155 -10.90 16.18 0.72
N GLU A 156 -11.61 17.26 0.42
CA GLU A 156 -13.06 17.28 0.49
C GLU A 156 -13.64 16.61 -0.75
N HIS A 157 -14.55 15.65 -0.55
CA HIS A 157 -15.24 14.99 -1.65
C HIS A 157 -16.43 15.85 -2.07
N THR A 158 -16.27 16.59 -3.17
CA THR A 158 -17.33 17.39 -3.78
C THR A 158 -18.27 16.50 -4.62
N ASN A 159 -19.48 16.99 -4.82
CA ASN A 159 -20.46 16.40 -5.73
C ASN A 159 -20.02 16.64 -7.19
N LYS A 160 -20.72 16.03 -8.15
CA LYS A 160 -20.48 16.27 -9.59
C LYS A 160 -20.52 17.76 -9.98
N SER A 161 -21.25 18.59 -9.22
CA SER A 161 -21.38 20.04 -9.42
C SER A 161 -20.31 20.88 -8.69
N GLY A 162 -19.28 20.26 -8.09
CA GLY A 162 -18.21 20.98 -7.36
C GLY A 162 -18.59 21.46 -5.95
N GLU A 163 -19.85 21.32 -5.55
CA GLU A 163 -20.31 21.69 -4.21
C GLU A 163 -20.01 20.62 -3.15
N PRO A 164 -19.88 20.98 -1.85
CA PRO A 164 -19.78 20.02 -0.77
C PRO A 164 -21.01 19.09 -0.73
N GLY A 165 -20.79 17.83 -0.33
CA GLY A 165 -21.86 16.84 -0.21
C GLY A 165 -22.99 17.27 0.70
N LYS A 166 -24.22 16.79 0.47
CA LYS A 166 -25.39 17.07 1.33
C LYS A 166 -25.09 16.85 2.83
N ARG A 167 -24.24 15.87 3.15
CA ARG A 167 -23.79 15.57 4.51
C ARG A 167 -22.77 16.57 5.06
N GLN A 168 -21.91 17.13 4.21
CA GLN A 168 -20.97 18.18 4.58
C GLN A 168 -21.70 19.51 4.82
N LYS A 169 -22.62 19.91 3.93
CA LYS A 169 -23.46 21.11 4.13
C LYS A 169 -24.21 21.07 5.47
N ARG A 170 -24.92 19.96 5.74
CA ARG A 170 -25.59 19.75 7.04
C ARG A 170 -24.65 19.85 8.25
N ARG A 171 -23.40 19.39 8.13
CA ARG A 171 -22.40 19.50 9.19
C ARG A 171 -21.97 20.95 9.40
N GLN A 172 -21.71 21.69 8.32
CA GLN A 172 -21.37 23.11 8.37
C GLN A 172 -22.51 23.90 9.02
N ASP A 173 -23.75 23.74 8.54
CA ASP A 173 -24.94 24.39 9.10
C ASP A 173 -25.10 24.09 10.60
N SER A 174 -24.87 22.84 11.01
CA SER A 174 -24.96 22.45 12.42
C SER A 174 -23.84 23.04 13.28
N ALA A 175 -22.62 23.18 12.72
CA ALA A 175 -21.48 23.76 13.41
C ALA A 175 -21.69 25.27 13.61
N GLU A 176 -22.16 25.97 12.58
CA GLU A 176 -22.53 27.38 12.66
C GLU A 176 -23.65 27.62 13.66
N LYS A 177 -24.68 26.77 13.67
CA LYS A 177 -25.78 26.86 14.66
C LYS A 177 -25.29 26.68 16.09
N ARG A 178 -24.36 25.74 16.32
CA ARG A 178 -23.73 25.54 17.64
C ARG A 178 -22.83 26.71 18.04
N ALA A 179 -22.05 27.25 17.10
CA ALA A 179 -21.20 28.41 17.35
C ALA A 179 -22.03 29.64 17.75
N LYS A 180 -23.15 29.89 17.05
CA LYS A 180 -24.10 30.96 17.39
C LYS A 180 -24.75 30.76 18.76
N ALA A 181 -25.08 29.52 19.13
CA ALA A 181 -25.68 29.21 20.43
C ALA A 181 -24.69 29.29 21.61
N ASN A 182 -23.39 29.13 21.37
CA ASN A 182 -22.36 29.28 22.40
C ASN A 182 -21.84 30.72 22.55
N ALA A 183 -22.18 31.61 21.61
CA ALA A 183 -21.75 33.00 21.57
C ALA A 183 -22.78 33.99 22.15
N GLY A 184 -23.97 33.52 22.48
CA GLY A 184 -25.02 34.26 23.20
C GLY A 184 -25.29 33.62 24.54
#